data_AF-A0A7W0Y255-F1
#
_entry.id   AF-A0A7W0Y255-F1
#
_cell.length_a   1.000
_cell.length_b   1.000
_cell.length_c   1.000
_cell.angle_alpha   90.00
_cell.angle_beta   90.00
_cell.angle_gamma   90.00
#
_symmetry.space_group_name_H-M   'P 1'
#
loop_
_entity.id
_entity.type
_entity.pdbx_description
1 polymer ?
#
loop_
_entity_poly.entity_id
_entity_poly.type
_entity_poly.pdbx_seq_one_letter_code
_entity_poly.pdbx_strand_id
1 'polypeptide(L)'
;MTYAAAIAELFQAPHAQFVAERKRLAAAVRAAGDKLGAARIAGIQRPPVSAWVVNQLYWQARGEMDEMFETANRLRAGDLGASIAHRESIARLRNRAAE
;
A
#
# COMPACT_ATOMS: atom_id res chain seq x y z
N MET A 1 10.60 -12.55 13.38
CA MET A 1 10.12 -11.64 12.31
C MET A 1 10.59 -12.20 10.98
N THR A 2 9.68 -12.49 10.04
CA THR A 2 10.06 -12.92 8.68
C THR A 2 10.23 -11.71 7.77
N TYR A 3 10.96 -11.88 6.66
CA TYR A 3 11.09 -10.83 5.64
C TYR A 3 9.73 -10.35 5.12
N ALA A 4 8.83 -11.27 4.76
CA ALA A 4 7.51 -10.92 4.21
C ALA A 4 6.64 -10.13 5.20
N ALA A 5 6.63 -10.54 6.49
CA ALA A 5 5.90 -9.83 7.53
C ALA A 5 6.46 -8.41 7.74
N ALA A 6 7.78 -8.27 7.77
CA ALA A 6 8.42 -6.97 7.90
C ALA A 6 8.14 -6.04 6.71
N ILE A 7 8.04 -6.56 5.48
CA ILE A 7 7.65 -5.76 4.32
C ILE A 7 6.20 -5.28 4.44
N ALA A 8 5.27 -6.16 4.80
CA ALA A 8 3.88 -5.78 5.00
C ALA A 8 3.73 -4.69 6.07
N GLU A 9 4.46 -4.81 7.18
CA GLU A 9 4.47 -3.83 8.27
C GLU A 9 5.12 -2.50 7.84
N LEU A 10 6.25 -2.54 7.13
CA LEU A 10 6.94 -1.34 6.65
C LEU A 10 6.04 -0.49 5.75
N PHE A 11 5.31 -1.14 4.84
CA PHE A 11 4.44 -0.42 3.91
C PHE A 11 3.15 0.07 4.58
N GLN A 12 2.76 -0.46 5.73
CA GLN A 12 1.64 0.07 6.53
C GLN A 12 2.05 1.23 7.47
N ALA A 13 3.34 1.54 7.57
CA ALA A 13 3.83 2.60 8.44
C ALA A 13 3.40 4.01 7.97
N PRO A 14 3.18 4.96 8.90
CA PRO A 14 3.01 6.37 8.56
C PRO A 14 4.19 6.90 7.74
N HIS A 15 3.92 7.76 6.74
CA HIS A 15 4.95 8.25 5.81
C HIS A 15 6.16 8.89 6.52
N ALA A 16 5.86 9.71 7.55
CA ALA A 16 6.87 10.35 8.39
C ALA A 16 7.75 9.34 9.16
N GLN A 17 7.18 8.20 9.56
CA GLN A 17 7.86 7.17 10.34
C GLN A 17 8.57 6.13 9.47
N PHE A 18 8.34 6.10 8.15
CA PHE A 18 8.84 5.06 7.24
C PHE A 18 10.32 4.71 7.42
N VAL A 19 11.20 5.72 7.55
CA VAL A 19 12.65 5.48 7.68
C VAL A 19 13.01 4.88 9.04
N ALA A 20 12.33 5.31 10.11
CA ALA A 20 12.51 4.76 11.45
C ALA A 20 12.02 3.31 11.50
N GLU A 21 10.84 3.04 10.94
CA GLU A 21 10.29 1.68 10.86
C GLU A 21 11.14 0.76 10.00
N ARG A 22 11.63 1.21 8.85
CA ARG A 22 12.58 0.46 8.02
C ARG A 22 13.81 0.01 8.81
N LYS A 23 14.37 0.91 9.63
CA LYS A 23 15.54 0.61 10.47
C LYS A 23 15.19 -0.43 11.54
N ARG A 24 14.07 -0.25 12.25
CA ARG A 24 13.60 -1.18 13.30
C ARG A 24 13.35 -2.58 12.71
N LEU A 25 12.67 -2.65 11.57
CA LEU A 25 12.30 -3.89 10.90
C LEU A 25 13.51 -4.62 10.31
N ALA A 26 14.45 -3.90 9.70
CA ALA A 26 15.71 -4.49 9.24
C ALA A 26 16.51 -5.11 10.40
N ALA A 27 16.56 -4.43 11.56
CA ALA A 27 17.18 -4.98 12.77
C ALA A 27 16.46 -6.23 13.29
N ALA A 28 15.11 -6.22 13.31
CA ALA A 28 14.31 -7.37 13.74
C ALA A 28 14.49 -8.60 12.83
N VAL A 29 14.52 -8.40 11.51
CA VAL A 29 14.77 -9.48 10.54
C VAL A 29 16.20 -10.02 10.66
N ARG A 30 17.19 -9.14 10.89
CA ARG A 30 18.59 -9.55 11.13
C ARG A 30 18.72 -10.37 12.40
N ALA A 31 18.06 -9.96 13.49
CA ALA A 31 18.06 -10.68 14.76
C ALA A 31 17.40 -12.07 14.65
N ALA A 32 16.46 -12.23 13.72
CA ALA A 32 15.86 -13.52 13.39
C ALA A 32 16.76 -14.41 12.49
N GLY A 33 18.00 -13.98 12.18
CA GLY A 33 18.98 -14.76 11.43
C GLY A 33 19.05 -14.44 9.93
N ASP A 34 18.08 -13.68 9.39
CA ASP A 34 18.03 -13.35 7.96
C ASP A 34 18.81 -12.07 7.62
N LYS A 35 20.12 -12.21 7.44
CA LYS A 35 21.00 -11.09 7.09
C LYS A 35 20.71 -10.51 5.71
N LEU A 36 20.31 -11.33 4.74
CA LEU A 36 20.03 -10.91 3.37
C LEU A 36 18.70 -10.14 3.30
N GLY A 37 17.64 -10.66 3.93
CA GLY A 37 16.36 -9.98 4.06
C GLY A 37 16.49 -8.64 4.78
N ALA A 38 17.28 -8.58 5.85
CA ALA A 38 17.57 -7.32 6.54
C ALA A 38 18.25 -6.28 5.63
N ALA A 39 19.23 -6.70 4.82
CA ALA A 39 19.91 -5.82 3.86
C ALA A 39 18.95 -5.32 2.78
N ARG A 40 18.07 -6.19 2.26
CA ARG A 40 17.02 -5.82 1.31
C ARG A 40 16.08 -4.77 1.90
N ILE A 41 15.59 -4.98 3.12
CA ILE A 41 14.71 -4.01 3.81
C ILE A 41 15.42 -2.66 3.99
N ALA A 42 16.68 -2.67 4.43
CA ALA A 42 17.46 -1.45 4.63
C ALA A 42 17.64 -0.63 3.34
N GLY A 43 17.68 -1.29 2.18
CA GLY A 43 17.81 -0.66 0.87
C GLY A 43 16.53 -0.02 0.32
N ILE A 44 15.36 -0.32 0.90
CA ILE A 44 14.06 0.21 0.43
C ILE A 44 14.01 1.72 0.65
N GLN A 45 13.81 2.49 -0.41
CA GLN A 45 13.67 3.94 -0.31
C GLN A 45 12.30 4.32 0.23
N ARG A 46 12.22 5.49 0.90
CA ARG A 46 10.93 6.06 1.29
C ARG A 46 10.13 6.35 0.01
N PRO A 47 8.92 5.81 -0.15
CA PRO A 47 8.13 6.06 -1.34
C PRO A 47 7.70 7.53 -1.44
N PRO A 48 7.50 8.07 -2.65
CA PRO A 48 6.78 9.33 -2.83
C PRO A 48 5.40 9.28 -2.16
N VAL A 49 4.88 10.44 -1.73
CA VAL A 49 3.60 10.52 -1.00
C VAL A 49 2.46 9.88 -1.78
N SER A 50 2.35 10.11 -3.09
CA SER A 50 1.30 9.52 -3.93
C SER A 50 1.32 7.98 -3.91
N ALA A 51 2.50 7.36 -4.03
CA ALA A 51 2.65 5.92 -3.96
C ALA A 51 2.34 5.37 -2.56
N TRP A 52 2.75 6.11 -1.51
CA TRP A 52 2.41 5.75 -0.13
C TRP A 52 0.90 5.79 0.11
N VAL A 53 0.19 6.81 -0.36
CA VAL A 53 -1.27 6.93 -0.22
C VAL A 53 -1.98 5.75 -0.87
N VAL A 54 -1.64 5.41 -2.12
CA VAL A 54 -2.25 4.25 -2.81
C VAL A 54 -1.99 2.95 -2.04
N ASN A 55 -0.78 2.79 -1.50
CA ASN A 55 -0.48 1.65 -0.66
C ASN A 55 -1.29 1.65 0.65
N GLN A 56 -1.52 2.80 1.31
CA GLN A 56 -2.37 2.86 2.50
C GLN A 56 -3.82 2.48 2.17
N LEU A 57 -4.35 2.98 1.04
CA LEU A 57 -5.71 2.63 0.59
C LEU A 57 -5.86 1.12 0.37
N TYR A 58 -4.80 0.43 -0.05
CA TYR A 58 -4.84 -1.03 -0.21
C TYR A 58 -5.09 -1.74 1.12
N TRP A 59 -4.46 -1.26 2.20
CA TRP A 59 -4.56 -1.87 3.52
C TRP A 59 -5.80 -1.40 4.30
N GLN A 60 -6.21 -0.14 4.13
CA GLN A 60 -7.22 0.52 4.96
C GLN A 60 -8.58 0.70 4.29
N ALA A 61 -8.66 0.50 2.97
CA ALA A 61 -9.85 0.73 2.14
C ALA A 61 -9.93 -0.35 1.03
N ARG A 62 -9.67 -1.61 1.40
CA ARG A 62 -9.53 -2.70 0.45
C ARG A 62 -10.79 -2.93 -0.37
N GLY A 63 -11.97 -2.84 0.25
CA GLY A 63 -13.25 -3.02 -0.42
C GLY A 63 -13.49 -1.95 -1.49
N GLU A 64 -13.22 -0.68 -1.16
CA GLU A 64 -13.36 0.44 -2.09
C GLU A 64 -12.34 0.36 -3.24
N MET A 65 -11.13 -0.14 -2.97
CA MET A 65 -10.12 -0.43 -3.98
C MET A 65 -10.56 -1.55 -4.93
N ASP A 66 -11.08 -2.66 -4.40
CA ASP A 66 -11.57 -3.78 -5.20
C ASP A 66 -12.76 -3.35 -6.08
N GLU A 67 -13.70 -2.56 -5.54
CA GLU A 67 -14.81 -2.00 -6.31
C GLU A 67 -14.32 -1.06 -7.43
N MET A 68 -13.32 -0.22 -7.15
CA MET A 68 -12.71 0.63 -8.17
C MET A 68 -12.11 -0.21 -9.30
N PHE A 69 -11.41 -1.30 -9.00
CA PHE A 69 -10.87 -2.19 -10.02
C PHE A 69 -11.96 -2.92 -10.80
N GLU A 70 -13.01 -3.42 -10.13
CA GLU A 70 -14.13 -4.11 -10.77
C GLU A 70 -14.84 -3.21 -11.78
N THR A 71 -15.20 -1.99 -11.36
CA THR A 71 -15.86 -1.01 -12.23
C THR A 71 -14.97 -0.58 -13.40
N ALA A 72 -13.65 -0.42 -13.18
CA ALA A 72 -12.70 -0.17 -14.28
C ALA A 72 -12.63 -1.34 -15.27
N ASN A 73 -12.68 -2.59 -14.79
CA ASN A 73 -12.68 -3.77 -15.64
C ASN A 73 -13.96 -3.86 -16.49
N ARG A 74 -15.12 -3.54 -15.92
CA ARG A 74 -16.40 -3.44 -16.65
C ARG A 74 -16.35 -2.38 -17.74
N LEU A 75 -15.83 -1.19 -17.43
CA LEU A 75 -15.61 -0.14 -18.43
C LEU A 75 -14.70 -0.61 -19.57
N ARG A 76 -13.58 -1.27 -19.26
CA ARG A 76 -12.65 -1.82 -20.25
C ARG A 76 -13.30 -2.91 -21.12
N ALA A 77 -14.27 -3.63 -20.57
CA ALA A 77 -15.07 -4.62 -21.30
C ALA A 77 -16.20 -4.02 -22.15
N GLY A 78 -16.38 -2.69 -22.15
CA GLY A 78 -17.36 -1.99 -22.97
C GLY A 78 -18.67 -1.62 -22.26
N ASP A 79 -18.82 -1.93 -20.98
CA ASP A 79 -19.98 -1.49 -20.19
C ASP A 79 -19.83 -0.02 -19.79
N LEU A 80 -20.27 0.89 -20.67
CA LEU A 80 -20.25 2.33 -20.42
C LEU A 80 -21.13 2.75 -19.23
N GLY A 81 -22.13 1.93 -18.85
CA GLY A 81 -22.98 2.17 -17.68
C GLY A 81 -22.20 2.15 -16.36
N ALA A 82 -21.08 1.43 -16.30
CA ALA A 82 -20.18 1.40 -15.14
C ALA A 82 -19.43 2.73 -14.89
N SER A 83 -19.51 3.71 -15.80
CA SER A 83 -18.75 4.98 -15.70
C SER A 83 -19.09 5.79 -14.45
N ILE A 84 -20.37 5.83 -14.06
CA ILE A 84 -20.82 6.54 -12.86
C ILE A 84 -20.25 5.86 -11.62
N ALA A 85 -20.46 4.55 -11.48
CA ALA A 85 -19.95 3.76 -10.36
C ALA A 85 -18.42 3.87 -10.20
N HIS A 86 -17.68 3.86 -11.32
CA HIS A 86 -16.22 4.01 -11.29
C HIS A 86 -15.78 5.40 -10.78
N ARG A 87 -16.46 6.48 -11.18
CA ARG A 87 -16.16 7.82 -10.66
C ARG A 87 -16.48 7.92 -9.17
N GLU A 88 -17.58 7.32 -8.74
CA GLU A 88 -17.98 7.30 -7.32
C GLU A 88 -17.00 6.51 -6.45
N SER A 89 -16.51 5.36 -6.92
CA SER A 89 -15.49 4.58 -6.19
C SER A 89 -14.18 5.36 -6.05
N ILE A 90 -13.73 6.07 -7.10
CA ILE A 90 -12.56 6.95 -7.03
C ILE A 90 -12.80 8.10 -6.05
N ALA A 91 -13.99 8.71 -6.04
CA ALA A 91 -14.30 9.80 -5.12
C ALA A 91 -14.24 9.35 -3.65
N ARG A 92 -14.76 8.14 -3.33
CA ARG A 92 -14.64 7.55 -1.99
C ARG A 92 -13.19 7.34 -1.58
N LEU A 93 -12.38 6.76 -2.47
CA LEU A 93 -10.94 6.55 -2.21
C LEU A 93 -10.19 7.87 -1.99
N ARG A 94 -10.54 8.93 -2.72
CA ARG A 94 -9.95 10.26 -2.53
C ARG A 94 -10.32 10.85 -1.17
N ASN A 95 -11.56 10.71 -0.73
CA ASN A 95 -11.98 11.18 0.60
C ASN A 95 -11.23 10.42 1.69
N ARG A 96 -11.13 9.09 1.57
CA ARG A 96 -10.39 8.24 2.51
C ARG A 96 -8.90 8.59 2.58
N ALA A 97 -8.30 9.01 1.47
CA ALA A 97 -6.91 9.46 1.44
C ALA A 97 -6.67 10.83 2.11
N ALA A 98 -7.74 11.59 2.35
CA ALA A 98 -7.67 12.92 2.97
C ALA A 98 -7.93 12.90 4.50
N GLU A 99 -8.31 11.74 5.05
CA GLU A 99 -8.51 11.48 6.49
C GLU A 99 -7.18 11.14 7.19
#